data_AF-A0A0F3MKY9-F1
#
_entry.id   AF-A0A0F3MKY9-F1
#
_cell.length_a   1.000
_cell.length_b   1.000
_cell.length_c   1.000
_cell.angle_alpha   90.00
_cell.angle_beta   90.00
_cell.angle_gamma   90.00
#
_symmetry.space_group_name_H-M   'P 1'
#
loop_
_entity.id
_entity.type
_entity.pdbx_description
1 polymer ?
#
loop_
_entity_poly.entity_id
_entity_poly.type
_entity_poly.pdbx_seq_one_letter_code
_entity_poly.pdbx_strand_id
1 'polypeptide(L)'
;MSQIENNNNSSIKGIMPKMSPQDQKDIMEMLLKNQQKQQKLEKYKLLRSFFSWLLLRLKQLIYSIGDSVDSFINFIISPKGTAKNIVVQTARGPIFFGVWVMITFIIVGGLWSAFAPLDSAAIAVGTVISSTENKIIQHQEGGIVKEIFVKQGDNIKVGDPIIALDDTKIRANVEIKLGQYRTLLANQARLTAELEQQEEVIFPEILTIIIIYQK
;
A
#
# COMPACT_ATOMS: atom_id res chain seq x y z
N MET A 1 -7.90 42.63 12.10
CA MET A 1 -8.88 43.00 11.06
C MET A 1 -9.32 41.73 10.35
N SER A 2 -10.57 41.31 10.61
CA SER A 2 -11.47 40.39 9.87
C SER A 2 -10.84 39.25 9.04
N GLN A 3 -10.98 37.97 9.43
CA GLN A 3 -12.21 37.18 9.29
C GLN A 3 -12.89 37.36 7.92
N ILE A 4 -12.45 36.59 6.92
CA ILE A 4 -13.28 36.20 5.77
C ILE A 4 -13.29 34.67 5.74
N GLU A 5 -13.88 34.13 6.79
CA GLU A 5 -14.52 32.83 6.80
C GLU A 5 -15.75 32.95 5.89
N ASN A 6 -15.56 32.70 4.59
CA ASN A 6 -16.64 32.81 3.62
C ASN A 6 -17.54 31.58 3.73
N ASN A 7 -18.62 31.83 4.45
CA ASN A 7 -19.92 31.20 4.59
C ASN A 7 -20.54 30.60 3.29
N ASN A 8 -19.86 29.64 2.66
CA ASN A 8 -20.33 29.02 1.42
C ASN A 8 -20.77 27.55 1.62
N ASN A 9 -20.51 26.96 2.80
CA ASN A 9 -20.74 25.54 3.06
C ASN A 9 -22.06 25.24 3.82
N SER A 10 -22.88 26.25 4.10
CA SER A 10 -24.15 26.08 4.83
C SER A 10 -25.38 25.99 3.91
N SER A 11 -25.30 26.49 2.67
CA SER A 11 -26.48 26.57 1.78
C SER A 11 -26.76 25.33 0.93
N ILE A 12 -25.87 24.34 0.87
CA ILE A 12 -26.08 23.12 0.05
C ILE A 12 -26.74 21.99 0.86
N LYS A 13 -26.84 22.12 2.19
CA LYS A 13 -27.35 21.05 3.06
C LYS A 13 -28.88 20.99 3.15
N GLY A 14 -29.60 21.93 2.51
CA GLY A 14 -31.04 22.15 2.70
C GLY A 14 -31.97 21.72 1.56
N ILE A 15 -31.47 21.19 0.44
CA ILE A 15 -32.31 20.82 -0.71
C ILE A 15 -31.97 19.40 -1.16
N MET A 16 -32.44 18.41 -0.41
CA MET A 16 -32.49 17.03 -0.90
C MET A 16 -33.93 16.51 -0.79
N PRO A 17 -34.63 16.23 -1.92
CA PRO A 17 -35.85 15.44 -1.87
C PRO A 17 -35.50 14.04 -1.33
N LYS A 18 -36.44 13.41 -0.61
CA LYS A 18 -36.29 12.01 -0.16
C LYS A 18 -36.26 11.10 -1.39
N MET A 19 -35.07 10.90 -1.94
CA MET A 19 -34.81 10.18 -3.18
C MET A 19 -34.64 8.68 -2.88
N SER A 20 -35.20 7.81 -3.73
CA SER A 20 -35.06 6.36 -3.59
C SER A 20 -33.59 5.94 -3.73
N PRO A 21 -33.11 4.89 -3.04
CA PRO A 21 -31.71 4.45 -3.12
C PRO A 21 -31.21 4.14 -4.55
N GLN A 22 -32.12 3.87 -5.48
CA GLN A 22 -31.81 3.60 -6.88
C GLN A 22 -31.52 4.89 -7.66
N ASP A 23 -32.36 5.92 -7.47
CA ASP A 23 -32.19 7.21 -8.12
C ASP A 23 -30.88 7.91 -7.67
N GLN A 24 -30.45 7.70 -6.42
CA GLN A 24 -29.18 8.22 -5.92
C GLN A 24 -27.97 7.57 -6.59
N LYS A 25 -28.05 6.27 -6.94
CA LYS A 25 -26.98 5.56 -7.65
C LYS A 25 -26.87 6.03 -9.09
N ASP A 26 -27.99 6.19 -9.78
CA ASP A 26 -28.02 6.62 -11.18
C ASP A 26 -27.53 8.07 -11.32
N ILE A 27 -27.91 8.95 -10.39
CA ILE A 27 -27.38 10.32 -10.33
C ILE A 27 -25.88 10.29 -10.03
N MET A 28 -25.43 9.48 -9.07
CA MET A 28 -24.01 9.42 -8.73
C MET A 28 -23.15 8.85 -9.88
N GLU A 29 -23.65 7.85 -10.60
CA GLU A 29 -23.01 7.32 -11.80
C GLU A 29 -22.95 8.39 -12.92
N MET A 30 -24.04 9.14 -13.13
CA MET A 30 -24.08 10.22 -14.10
C MET A 30 -23.09 11.36 -13.74
N LEU A 31 -22.98 11.70 -12.46
CA LEU A 31 -22.01 12.69 -11.97
C LEU A 31 -20.58 12.21 -12.13
N LEU A 32 -20.29 10.95 -11.80
CA LEU A 32 -18.96 10.34 -12.02
C LEU A 32 -18.58 10.35 -13.50
N LYS A 33 -19.50 9.95 -14.38
CA LYS A 33 -19.29 9.94 -15.83
C LYS A 33 -19.08 11.35 -16.38
N ASN A 34 -19.81 12.35 -15.88
CA ASN A 34 -19.64 13.74 -16.28
C ASN A 34 -18.33 14.32 -15.75
N GLN A 35 -17.90 14.01 -14.52
CA GLN A 35 -16.60 14.42 -14.00
C GLN A 35 -15.45 13.83 -14.82
N GLN A 36 -15.51 12.54 -15.14
CA GLN A 36 -14.51 11.89 -15.99
C GLN A 36 -14.48 12.49 -17.40
N LYS A 37 -15.64 12.82 -17.98
CA LYS A 37 -15.72 13.50 -19.27
C LYS A 37 -15.08 14.88 -19.22
N GLN A 38 -15.29 15.64 -18.14
CA GLN A 38 -14.65 16.94 -17.95
C GLN A 38 -13.14 16.84 -17.81
N GLN A 39 -12.62 15.85 -17.06
CA GLN A 39 -11.18 15.60 -16.97
C GLN A 39 -10.55 15.26 -18.32
N LYS A 40 -11.22 14.44 -19.14
CA LYS A 40 -10.78 14.14 -20.51
C LYS A 40 -10.81 15.39 -21.41
N LEU A 41 -11.83 16.23 -21.25
CA LEU A 41 -11.95 17.47 -22.01
C LEU A 41 -10.85 18.47 -21.67
N GLU A 42 -10.56 18.66 -20.38
CA GLU A 42 -9.47 19.54 -19.91
C GLU A 42 -8.11 19.04 -20.41
N LYS A 43 -7.86 17.71 -20.35
CA LYS A 43 -6.64 17.13 -20.91
C LYS A 43 -6.52 17.36 -22.41
N TYR A 44 -7.59 17.19 -23.19
CA TYR A 44 -7.57 17.45 -24.64
C TYR A 44 -7.38 18.93 -24.97
N LYS A 45 -8.00 19.83 -24.20
CA LYS A 45 -7.86 21.28 -24.34
C LYS A 45 -6.44 21.73 -24.01
N LEU A 46 -5.85 21.19 -22.94
CA LEU A 46 -4.45 21.40 -22.56
C LEU A 46 -3.52 20.87 -23.65
N LEU A 47 -3.72 19.63 -24.10
CA LEU A 47 -2.91 18.99 -25.12
C LEU A 47 -2.96 19.76 -26.45
N ARG A 48 -4.13 20.23 -26.87
CA ARG A 48 -4.31 21.06 -28.07
C ARG A 48 -3.64 22.42 -27.92
N SER A 49 -3.77 23.07 -26.77
CA SER A 49 -3.17 24.38 -26.50
C SER A 49 -1.64 24.29 -26.45
N PHE A 50 -1.14 23.24 -25.80
CA PHE A 50 0.27 22.88 -25.79
C PHE A 50 0.78 22.61 -27.20
N PHE A 51 0.08 21.79 -27.98
CA PHE A 51 0.51 21.44 -29.33
C PHE A 51 0.46 22.65 -30.27
N SER A 52 -0.55 23.51 -30.15
CA SER A 52 -0.63 24.76 -30.90
C SER A 52 0.51 25.70 -30.53
N TRP A 53 0.81 25.86 -29.25
CA TRP A 53 1.95 26.64 -28.76
C TRP A 53 3.29 26.04 -29.21
N LEU A 54 3.43 24.72 -29.18
CA LEU A 54 4.61 23.98 -29.62
C LEU A 54 4.83 24.15 -31.12
N LEU A 55 3.79 24.01 -31.93
CA LEU A 55 3.83 24.25 -33.37
C LEU A 55 4.18 25.70 -33.69
N LEU A 56 3.67 26.66 -32.92
CA LEU A 56 4.03 28.07 -33.05
C LEU A 56 5.52 28.30 -32.72
N ARG A 57 6.04 27.66 -31.67
CA ARG A 57 7.47 27.70 -31.32
C ARG A 57 8.36 27.06 -32.39
N LEU A 58 7.94 25.93 -32.95
CA LEU A 58 8.64 25.27 -34.05
C LEU A 58 8.66 26.13 -35.32
N LYS A 59 7.54 26.76 -35.67
CA LYS A 59 7.50 27.74 -36.76
C LYS A 59 8.44 28.91 -36.52
N GLN A 60 8.49 29.43 -35.29
CA GLN A 60 9.39 30.53 -34.92
C GLN A 60 10.86 30.12 -35.08
N LEU A 61 11.22 28.89 -34.73
CA LEU A 61 12.57 28.35 -34.96
C LEU A 61 12.89 28.24 -36.46
N ILE A 62 11.97 27.77 -37.28
CA ILE A 62 12.17 27.64 -38.74
C ILE A 62 12.38 29.00 -39.39
N TYR A 63 11.56 30.00 -39.06
CA TYR A 63 11.74 31.37 -39.56
C TYR A 63 13.06 31.99 -39.06
N SER A 64 13.40 31.78 -37.78
CA SER A 64 14.66 32.25 -37.20
C SER A 64 15.89 31.62 -37.85
N ILE A 65 15.79 30.36 -38.31
CA ILE A 65 16.86 29.71 -39.07
C ILE A 65 16.99 30.35 -40.45
N GLY A 66 15.88 30.67 -41.13
CA GLY A 66 15.89 31.42 -42.39
C GLY A 66 16.63 32.74 -42.27
N ASP A 67 16.27 33.57 -41.29
CA ASP A 67 16.93 34.87 -41.07
C ASP A 67 18.40 34.72 -40.66
N SER A 68 18.73 33.67 -39.90
CA SER A 68 20.12 33.38 -39.52
C SER A 68 20.96 32.92 -40.72
N VAL A 69 20.36 32.14 -41.63
CA VAL A 69 20.98 31.72 -42.90
C VAL A 69 21.14 32.91 -43.83
N ASP A 70 20.16 33.79 -43.95
CA ASP A 70 20.25 35.00 -44.78
C ASP A 70 21.29 35.99 -44.23
N SER A 71 21.33 36.18 -42.91
CA SER A 71 22.38 36.98 -42.25
C SER A 71 23.76 36.35 -42.46
N PHE A 72 23.85 35.02 -42.52
CA PHE A 72 25.09 34.29 -42.74
C PHE A 72 25.54 34.35 -44.21
N ILE A 73 24.63 34.15 -45.16
CA ILE A 73 24.86 34.32 -46.60
C ILE A 73 25.33 35.75 -46.87
N ASN A 74 24.65 36.74 -46.30
CA ASN A 74 25.05 38.14 -46.43
C ASN A 74 26.40 38.45 -45.75
N PHE A 75 26.72 37.76 -44.65
CA PHE A 75 28.03 37.87 -43.98
C PHE A 75 29.17 37.23 -44.78
N ILE A 76 28.94 36.09 -45.44
CA ILE A 76 29.89 35.44 -46.34
C ILE A 76 30.08 36.22 -47.64
N ILE A 77 28.99 36.75 -48.20
CA ILE A 77 29.01 37.41 -49.50
C ILE A 77 29.39 38.90 -49.37
N SER A 78 29.21 39.54 -48.21
CA SER A 78 29.65 40.93 -48.00
C SER A 78 31.18 41.03 -48.09
N PRO A 79 31.75 41.62 -49.15
CA PRO A 79 33.17 41.86 -49.24
C PRO A 79 33.47 43.14 -48.44
N LYS A 80 33.37 43.08 -47.11
CA LYS A 80 33.80 44.18 -46.24
C LYS A 80 35.27 43.98 -45.88
N GLY A 81 36.15 44.53 -46.72
CA GLY A 81 37.54 44.75 -46.34
C GLY A 81 38.51 44.87 -47.51
N THR A 82 39.07 46.06 -47.68
CA THR A 82 40.23 46.39 -48.52
C THR A 82 41.50 45.70 -47.99
N ALA A 83 41.60 44.37 -48.10
CA ALA A 83 42.75 43.60 -47.60
C ALA A 83 43.72 43.19 -48.73
N LYS A 84 45.00 43.46 -48.51
CA LYS A 84 46.15 43.33 -49.42
C LYS A 84 46.50 41.89 -49.87
N ASN A 85 45.79 40.85 -49.41
CA ASN A 85 46.04 39.44 -49.77
C ASN A 85 44.72 38.68 -50.00
N ILE A 86 44.53 38.20 -51.24
CA ILE A 86 43.31 37.55 -51.75
C ILE A 86 43.05 36.13 -51.20
N VAL A 87 44.10 35.36 -50.92
CA VAL A 87 44.00 33.96 -50.45
C VAL A 87 43.39 33.82 -49.05
N VAL A 88 43.68 34.75 -48.14
CA VAL A 88 43.13 34.73 -46.77
C VAL A 88 41.67 35.19 -46.74
N GLN A 89 41.24 36.03 -47.69
CA GLN A 89 39.84 36.47 -47.78
C GLN A 89 38.92 35.37 -48.29
N THR A 90 39.34 34.60 -49.31
CA THR A 90 38.53 33.50 -49.85
C THR A 90 38.36 32.34 -48.87
N ALA A 91 39.36 32.07 -48.01
CA ALA A 91 39.30 30.97 -47.04
C ALA A 91 38.45 31.29 -45.79
N ARG A 92 38.20 32.56 -45.47
CA ARG A 92 37.47 32.95 -44.25
C ARG A 92 36.00 32.52 -44.27
N GLY A 93 35.33 32.61 -45.42
CA GLY A 93 33.91 32.23 -45.55
C GLY A 93 33.65 30.77 -45.15
N PRO A 94 34.28 29.78 -45.80
CA PRO A 94 34.08 28.37 -45.47
C PRO A 94 34.42 27.99 -44.02
N ILE A 95 35.42 28.64 -43.43
CA ILE A 95 35.82 28.40 -42.03
C ILE A 95 34.72 28.85 -41.06
N PHE A 96 34.17 30.06 -41.23
CA PHE A 96 33.07 30.53 -40.40
C PHE A 96 31.78 29.70 -40.59
N PHE A 97 31.55 29.17 -41.79
CA PHE A 97 30.45 28.24 -42.05
C PHE A 97 30.61 26.95 -41.25
N GLY A 98 31.79 26.34 -41.31
CA GLY A 98 32.08 25.11 -40.56
C GLY A 98 31.91 25.29 -39.05
N VAL A 99 32.40 26.40 -38.50
CA VAL A 99 32.26 26.72 -37.06
C VAL A 99 30.79 26.93 -36.68
N TRP A 100 30.01 27.61 -37.51
CA TRP A 100 28.59 27.85 -37.23
C TRP A 100 27.75 26.57 -37.26
N VAL A 101 28.00 25.68 -38.22
CA VAL A 101 27.34 24.36 -38.30
C VAL A 101 27.69 23.51 -37.08
N MET A 102 28.97 23.53 -36.66
CA MET A 102 29.43 22.78 -35.48
C MET A 102 28.75 23.26 -34.19
N ILE A 103 28.68 24.58 -33.98
CA ILE A 103 28.00 25.17 -32.80
C ILE A 103 26.50 24.80 -32.80
N THR A 104 25.84 24.90 -33.96
CA THR A 104 24.43 24.55 -34.10
C THR A 104 24.18 23.09 -33.75
N PHE A 105 25.02 22.17 -34.26
CA PHE A 105 24.88 20.74 -33.98
C PHE A 105 25.04 20.42 -32.48
N ILE A 106 26.01 21.04 -31.80
CA ILE A 106 26.25 20.85 -30.37
C ILE A 106 25.06 21.36 -29.54
N ILE A 107 24.52 22.53 -29.87
CA ILE A 107 23.38 23.11 -29.12
C ILE A 107 22.14 22.25 -29.31
N VAL A 108 21.81 21.87 -30.55
CA VAL A 108 20.61 21.06 -30.84
C VAL A 108 20.73 19.66 -30.27
N GLY A 109 21.88 19.00 -30.47
CA GLY A 109 22.14 17.66 -29.95
C GLY A 109 22.22 17.62 -28.42
N GLY A 110 22.86 18.62 -27.81
CA GLY A 110 22.95 18.75 -26.36
C GLY A 110 21.59 19.01 -25.71
N LEU A 111 20.78 19.89 -26.31
CA LEU A 111 19.42 20.15 -25.83
C LEU A 111 18.55 18.90 -25.95
N TRP A 112 18.61 18.20 -27.09
CA TRP A 112 17.89 16.94 -27.28
C TRP A 112 18.31 15.86 -26.27
N SER A 113 19.62 15.70 -26.02
CA SER A 113 20.14 14.75 -25.03
C SER A 113 19.72 15.11 -23.60
N ALA A 114 19.62 16.40 -23.25
CA ALA A 114 19.22 16.84 -21.92
C ALA A 114 17.73 16.59 -21.64
N PHE A 115 16.88 16.67 -22.67
CA PHE A 115 15.45 16.38 -22.56
C PHE A 115 15.07 14.93 -22.83
N ALA A 116 16.00 14.09 -23.29
CA ALA A 116 15.75 12.68 -23.51
C ALA A 116 15.61 11.96 -22.16
N PRO A 117 14.43 11.43 -21.81
CA PRO A 117 14.25 10.68 -20.57
C PRO A 117 15.01 9.36 -20.67
N LEU A 118 16.17 9.29 -20.01
CA LEU A 118 16.99 8.08 -19.85
C LEU A 118 16.52 7.23 -18.66
N ASP A 119 15.22 7.25 -18.37
CA ASP A 119 14.61 6.44 -17.32
C ASP A 119 14.59 4.97 -17.77
N SER A 120 15.73 4.31 -17.60
CA SER A 120 15.82 2.86 -17.68
C SER A 120 15.36 2.28 -16.35
N ALA A 121 14.06 2.02 -16.24
CA ALA A 121 13.53 1.25 -15.13
C ALA A 121 13.91 -0.22 -15.34
N ALA A 122 14.89 -0.71 -14.58
CA ALA A 122 15.15 -2.13 -14.47
C ALA A 122 13.94 -2.79 -13.78
N ILE A 123 13.11 -3.49 -14.55
CA ILE A 123 11.99 -4.26 -14.01
C ILE A 123 12.58 -5.50 -13.35
N ALA A 124 12.75 -5.45 -12.03
CA ALA A 124 13.11 -6.60 -11.21
C ALA A 124 11.85 -7.24 -10.63
N VAL A 125 11.66 -8.53 -10.87
CA VAL A 125 10.58 -9.31 -10.24
C VAL A 125 11.02 -9.63 -8.81
N GLY A 126 10.51 -8.87 -7.84
CA GLY A 126 10.72 -9.13 -6.42
C GLY A 126 9.47 -9.74 -5.79
N THR A 127 9.61 -10.86 -5.10
CA THR A 127 8.53 -11.43 -4.29
C THR A 127 8.69 -10.94 -2.85
N VAL A 128 7.68 -10.25 -2.33
CA VAL A 128 7.60 -9.88 -0.91
C VAL A 128 7.13 -11.11 -0.15
N ILE A 129 8.07 -11.78 0.52
CA ILE A 129 7.79 -12.85 1.48
C ILE A 129 7.76 -12.25 2.88
N SER A 130 6.64 -12.41 3.58
CA SER A 130 6.59 -12.10 5.02
C SER A 130 7.49 -13.09 5.76
N SER A 131 8.48 -12.61 6.51
CA SER A 131 9.38 -13.42 7.34
C SER A 131 8.69 -14.03 8.58
N THR A 132 7.36 -14.03 8.62
CA THR A 132 6.60 -14.66 9.70
C THR A 132 6.59 -16.15 9.44
N GLU A 133 7.41 -16.88 10.20
CA GLU A 133 7.33 -18.33 10.25
C GLU A 133 5.91 -18.75 10.66
N ASN A 134 5.26 -19.55 9.82
CA ASN A 134 3.99 -20.18 10.16
C ASN A 134 4.23 -21.12 11.35
N LYS A 135 3.86 -20.67 12.55
CA LYS A 135 3.91 -21.52 13.75
C LYS A 135 2.70 -22.43 13.76
N ILE A 136 2.92 -23.71 13.47
CA ILE A 136 1.91 -24.75 13.62
C ILE A 136 1.73 -24.98 15.13
N ILE A 137 0.62 -24.49 15.68
CA ILE A 137 0.26 -24.75 17.08
C ILE A 137 -0.41 -26.11 17.12
N GLN A 138 0.33 -27.12 17.59
CA GLN A 138 -0.17 -28.48 17.80
C GLN A 138 -0.28 -28.74 19.31
N HIS A 139 -1.45 -29.14 19.79
CA HIS A 139 -1.59 -29.60 21.17
C HIS A 139 -1.04 -31.03 21.29
N GLN A 140 -0.18 -31.28 22.28
CA GLN A 140 0.45 -32.59 22.50
C GLN A 140 -0.55 -33.68 22.93
N GLU A 141 -1.65 -33.28 23.56
CA GLU A 141 -2.62 -34.17 24.23
C GLU A 141 -3.85 -34.52 23.38
N GLY A 142 -3.90 -34.15 22.09
CA GLY A 142 -4.93 -34.70 21.19
C GLY A 142 -6.42 -34.56 21.62
N GLY A 143 -6.98 -33.35 21.85
CA GLY A 143 -8.39 -33.16 22.26
C GLY A 143 -9.38 -32.88 21.10
N ILE A 144 -10.67 -33.11 21.32
CA ILE A 144 -11.74 -32.68 20.39
C ILE A 144 -11.90 -31.16 20.52
N VAL A 145 -11.91 -30.43 19.40
CA VAL A 145 -12.12 -28.98 19.39
C VAL A 145 -13.58 -28.68 19.73
N LYS A 146 -13.81 -27.85 20.76
CA LYS A 146 -15.13 -27.38 21.15
C LYS A 146 -15.47 -26.06 20.46
N GLU A 147 -14.55 -25.11 20.48
CA GLU A 147 -14.75 -23.77 19.94
C GLU A 147 -13.42 -23.14 19.49
N ILE A 148 -13.47 -22.32 18.44
CA ILE A 148 -12.34 -21.57 17.91
C ILE A 148 -12.66 -20.09 18.05
N PHE A 149 -11.81 -19.33 18.75
CA PHE A 149 -12.08 -17.93 19.11
C PHE A 149 -11.49 -16.92 18.13
N VAL A 150 -10.71 -17.36 17.14
CA VAL A 150 -9.96 -16.49 16.23
C VAL A 150 -10.29 -16.75 14.76
N LYS A 151 -10.18 -15.72 13.93
CA LYS A 151 -10.31 -15.81 12.48
C LYS A 151 -9.02 -15.40 11.78
N GLN A 152 -8.91 -15.78 10.51
CA GLN A 152 -7.76 -15.45 9.70
C GLN A 152 -7.62 -13.92 9.56
N GLY A 153 -6.46 -13.40 9.98
CA GLY A 153 -6.16 -11.96 9.96
C GLY A 153 -6.33 -11.24 11.29
N ASP A 154 -6.80 -11.92 12.35
CA ASP A 154 -6.88 -11.33 13.68
C ASP A 154 -5.50 -11.14 14.33
N ASN A 155 -5.31 -10.02 15.03
CA ASN A 155 -4.10 -9.72 15.80
C ASN A 155 -4.23 -10.29 17.21
N ILE A 156 -3.42 -11.31 17.52
CA ILE A 156 -3.39 -12.02 18.80
C ILE A 156 -2.11 -11.70 19.58
N LYS A 157 -2.22 -11.60 20.91
CA LYS A 157 -1.09 -11.46 21.83
C LYS A 157 -0.80 -12.80 22.50
N VAL A 158 0.39 -12.89 23.09
CA VAL A 158 0.80 -14.08 23.84
C VAL A 158 -0.10 -14.24 25.06
N GLY A 159 -0.73 -15.42 25.18
CA GLY A 159 -1.63 -15.75 26.28
C GLY A 159 -3.12 -15.65 25.94
N ASP A 160 -3.48 -15.13 24.77
CA ASP A 160 -4.88 -15.06 24.35
C ASP A 160 -5.42 -16.46 24.04
N PRO A 161 -6.65 -16.81 24.47
CA PRO A 161 -7.27 -18.09 24.18
C PRO A 161 -7.63 -18.19 22.70
N ILE A 162 -7.04 -19.14 22.01
CA ILE A 162 -7.22 -19.34 20.56
C ILE A 162 -8.27 -20.42 20.28
N ILE A 163 -8.21 -21.51 21.05
CA ILE A 163 -9.02 -22.72 20.87
C ILE A 163 -9.43 -23.24 22.25
N ALA A 164 -10.70 -23.61 22.41
CA ALA A 164 -11.18 -24.41 23.52
C ALA A 164 -11.25 -25.88 23.12
N LEU A 165 -10.65 -26.75 23.93
CA LEU A 165 -10.76 -28.20 23.80
C LEU A 165 -11.89 -28.72 24.68
N ASP A 166 -12.54 -29.81 24.25
CA ASP A 166 -13.53 -30.53 25.05
C ASP A 166 -12.85 -31.23 26.22
N ASP A 167 -13.23 -30.83 27.44
CA ASP A 167 -12.67 -31.31 28.70
C ASP A 167 -13.47 -32.49 29.29
N THR A 168 -14.52 -32.98 28.62
CA THR A 168 -15.41 -34.04 29.13
C THR A 168 -14.64 -35.31 29.52
N LYS A 169 -13.74 -35.78 28.64
CA LYS A 169 -12.92 -36.98 28.91
C LYS A 169 -11.93 -36.75 30.05
N ILE A 170 -11.33 -35.57 30.12
CA ILE A 170 -10.35 -35.22 31.16
C ILE A 170 -11.03 -35.17 32.51
N ARG A 171 -12.20 -34.51 32.61
CA ARG A 171 -13.02 -34.48 33.83
C ARG A 171 -13.44 -35.86 34.28
N ALA A 172 -13.90 -36.71 33.36
CA ALA A 172 -14.26 -38.08 33.68
C ALA A 172 -13.07 -38.86 34.26
N ASN A 173 -11.88 -38.73 33.66
CA ASN A 173 -10.66 -39.37 34.18
C ASN A 173 -10.26 -38.86 35.57
N VAL A 174 -10.37 -37.56 35.81
CA VAL A 174 -10.12 -36.96 37.12
C VAL A 174 -11.10 -37.52 38.15
N GLU A 175 -12.38 -37.60 37.83
CA GLU A 175 -13.38 -38.13 38.77
C GLU A 175 -13.16 -39.62 39.07
N ILE A 176 -12.80 -40.43 38.07
CA ILE A 176 -12.46 -41.84 38.27
C ILE A 176 -11.24 -41.97 39.20
N LYS A 177 -10.19 -41.18 38.98
CA LYS A 177 -8.97 -41.19 39.80
C LYS A 177 -9.26 -40.75 41.24
N LEU A 178 -10.07 -39.71 41.41
CA LEU A 178 -10.50 -39.25 42.73
C LEU A 178 -11.35 -40.30 43.43
N GLY A 179 -12.26 -40.97 42.71
CA GLY A 179 -13.03 -42.10 43.24
C GLY A 179 -12.12 -43.23 43.74
N GLN A 180 -11.12 -43.63 42.96
CA GLN A 180 -10.13 -44.63 43.38
C GLN A 180 -9.35 -44.18 44.62
N TYR A 181 -8.89 -42.93 44.64
CA TYR A 181 -8.17 -42.36 45.78
C TYR A 181 -9.02 -42.38 47.06
N ARG A 182 -10.30 -42.02 46.98
CA ARG A 182 -11.23 -42.05 48.10
C ARG A 182 -11.45 -43.47 48.63
N THR A 183 -11.65 -44.44 47.74
CA THR A 183 -11.80 -45.86 48.12
C THR A 183 -10.54 -46.37 48.84
N LEU A 184 -9.35 -46.00 48.36
CA LEU A 184 -8.09 -46.37 49.02
C LEU A 184 -7.97 -45.74 50.41
N LEU A 185 -8.33 -44.47 50.57
CA LEU A 185 -8.35 -43.81 51.89
C LEU A 185 -9.34 -44.46 52.85
N ALA A 186 -10.55 -44.81 52.39
CA ALA A 186 -11.55 -45.49 53.19
C ALA A 186 -11.06 -46.88 53.65
N ASN A 187 -10.43 -47.62 52.73
CA ASN A 187 -9.83 -48.92 53.05
C ASN A 187 -8.68 -48.78 54.05
N GLN A 188 -7.81 -47.77 53.88
CA GLN A 188 -6.73 -47.49 54.81
C GLN A 188 -7.26 -47.18 56.22
N ALA A 189 -8.24 -46.28 56.33
CA ALA A 189 -8.87 -45.93 57.61
C ALA A 189 -9.48 -47.16 58.28
N ARG A 190 -10.20 -48.00 57.50
CA ARG A 190 -10.80 -49.24 58.01
C ARG A 190 -9.73 -50.22 58.51
N LEU A 191 -8.69 -50.47 57.71
CA LEU A 191 -7.60 -51.39 58.09
C LEU A 191 -6.82 -50.89 59.31
N THR A 192 -6.68 -49.57 59.47
CA THR A 192 -6.00 -48.97 60.63
C THR A 192 -6.85 -49.15 61.90
N ALA A 193 -8.16 -48.94 61.82
CA ALA A 193 -9.08 -49.21 62.92
C ALA A 193 -9.13 -50.70 63.31
N GLU A 194 -9.11 -51.60 62.32
CA GLU A 194 -9.02 -53.05 62.55
C GLU A 194 -7.71 -53.45 63.28
N LEU A 195 -6.58 -52.85 62.90
CA LEU A 195 -5.28 -53.08 63.55
C LEU A 195 -5.25 -52.61 65.00
N GLU A 196 -5.90 -51.48 65.30
CA GLU A 196 -5.93 -50.87 66.63
C GLU A 196 -7.09 -51.39 67.51
N GLN A 197 -7.90 -52.34 67.01
CA GLN A 197 -9.09 -52.87 67.68
C GLN A 197 -10.08 -51.77 68.13
N GLN A 198 -10.19 -50.70 67.34
CA GLN A 198 -11.15 -49.62 67.61
C GLN A 198 -12.56 -50.06 67.21
N GLU A 199 -13.56 -49.79 68.05
CA GLU A 199 -14.97 -50.06 67.75
C GLU A 199 -15.55 -49.14 66.66
N GLU A 200 -14.92 -48.00 66.40
CA GLU A 200 -15.40 -46.97 65.48
C GLU A 200 -14.31 -46.54 64.48
N VAL A 201 -14.66 -46.44 63.20
CA VAL A 201 -13.73 -46.07 62.13
C VAL A 201 -13.72 -44.55 61.95
N ILE A 202 -12.59 -43.91 62.23
CA ILE A 202 -12.42 -42.48 62.02
C ILE A 202 -12.00 -42.22 60.57
N PHE A 203 -12.93 -41.71 59.76
CA PHE A 203 -12.64 -41.35 58.37
C PHE A 203 -11.93 -40.00 58.25
N PRO A 204 -10.95 -39.86 57.33
CA PRO A 204 -10.32 -38.59 57.02
C PRO A 204 -11.33 -37.53 56.53
N GLU A 205 -11.09 -36.26 56.90
CA GLU A 205 -11.99 -35.11 56.63
C GLU A 205 -12.39 -34.96 55.15
N ILE A 206 -11.50 -35.33 54.22
CA ILE A 206 -11.75 -35.30 52.78
C ILE A 206 -12.88 -36.24 52.31
N LEU A 207 -13.22 -37.27 53.10
CA LEU A 207 -14.35 -38.17 52.86
C LEU A 207 -15.64 -37.66 53.53
N THR A 208 -15.52 -37.00 54.68
CA THR A 208 -16.65 -36.52 55.48
C THR A 208 -17.39 -35.34 54.83
N ILE A 209 -16.66 -34.44 54.17
CA ILE A 209 -17.22 -33.24 53.51
C ILE A 209 -18.14 -33.59 52.33
N ILE A 210 -17.88 -34.70 51.63
CA ILE A 210 -18.59 -35.05 50.39
C ILE A 210 -19.98 -35.66 50.66
N ILE A 211 -20.16 -36.35 51.79
CA ILE A 211 -21.46 -36.93 52.17
C ILE A 211 -22.54 -35.85 52.35
N ILE A 212 -22.14 -34.62 52.70
CA ILE A 212 -23.05 -33.48 52.91
C ILE A 212 -23.56 -32.90 51.58
N TYR A 213 -22.81 -33.05 50.47
CA TYR A 213 -23.15 -32.44 49.18
C TYR A 213 -23.89 -33.38 48.20
N GLN A 214 -24.16 -34.63 48.60
CA GLN A 214 -24.86 -35.63 47.77
C GLN A 214 -26.30 -35.95 48.25
N LYS A 215 -27.04 -34.96 48.76
CA LYS A 215 -28.47 -35.07 49.05
C LYS A 215 -29.26 -33.98 48.32
#